data_AF-A0A5C7IMF4-F1
#
_entry.id   AF-A0A5C7IMF4-F1
#
_cell.length_a   1.000
_cell.length_b   1.000
_cell.length_c   1.000
_cell.angle_alpha   90.00
_cell.angle_beta   90.00
_cell.angle_gamma   90.00
#
_symmetry.space_group_name_H-M   'P 1'
#
loop_
_entity.id
_entity.type
_entity.pdbx_description
1 polymer ?
#
loop_
_entity_poly.entity_id
_entity_poly.type
_entity_poly.pdbx_seq_one_letter_code
_entity_poly.pdbx_strand_id
1 'polypeptide(L)'
;MADKEDVIPPVSEASTLEDSAGEEGAGEEGTGSAIASTSKVVTRLGQNLDEFKKMTIELANAGEKEKLSDVNEAIILLNSLLDSFKDVKAAIKYGRTSLSLE
;
A
#
# COMPACT_ATOMS: atom_id res chain seq x y z
N MET A 1 27.26 52.78 0.38
CA MET A 1 26.55 53.39 1.52
C MET A 1 25.07 53.33 1.20
N ALA A 2 24.20 52.62 1.91
CA ALA A 2 24.33 51.97 3.20
C ALA A 2 23.49 50.69 3.23
N ASP A 3 24.10 49.61 3.73
CA ASP A 3 23.45 48.45 4.32
C ASP A 3 22.44 48.91 5.38
N LYS A 4 21.27 48.26 5.40
CA LYS A 4 20.41 48.21 6.58
C LYS A 4 19.85 46.80 6.71
N GLU A 5 20.23 46.25 7.85
CA GLU A 5 20.17 44.85 8.26
C GLU A 5 18.75 44.35 8.52
N ASP A 6 18.60 43.05 8.36
CA ASP A 6 17.47 42.22 8.77
C ASP A 6 17.25 42.35 10.28
N VAL A 7 16.23 43.11 10.71
CA VAL A 7 15.88 43.26 12.13
C VAL A 7 14.82 42.23 12.47
N ILE A 8 15.27 41.06 12.89
CA ILE A 8 14.43 40.08 13.59
C ILE A 8 14.17 40.62 15.01
N PRO A 9 12.93 40.84 15.45
CA PRO A 9 12.65 41.22 16.83
C PRO A 9 13.04 40.09 17.79
N PRO A 10 13.53 40.41 19.01
CA PRO A 10 14.04 39.41 19.94
C PRO A 10 12.95 38.45 20.43
N VAL A 11 13.37 37.18 20.55
CA VAL A 11 12.68 36.05 21.17
C VAL A 11 12.02 36.47 22.49
N SER A 12 10.71 36.26 22.62
CA SER A 12 10.05 36.31 23.93
C SER A 12 10.35 35.02 24.69
N GLU A 13 10.91 35.21 25.89
CA GLU A 13 11.32 34.21 26.87
C GLU A 13 10.29 33.10 27.13
N ALA A 14 10.82 31.88 27.36
CA ALA A 14 10.08 30.79 27.97
C ALA A 14 9.66 31.17 29.39
N SER A 15 8.36 31.16 29.67
CA SER A 15 7.82 31.26 31.02
C SER A 15 7.28 29.91 31.47
N THR A 16 7.65 29.58 32.69
CA THR A 16 7.68 28.27 33.34
C THR A 16 6.41 28.02 34.17
N LEU A 17 5.93 26.78 34.12
CA LEU A 17 5.56 25.92 35.27
C LEU A 17 4.38 26.34 36.18
N GLU A 18 3.31 25.54 36.16
CA GLU A 18 2.59 24.95 37.32
C GLU A 18 1.36 24.18 36.78
N ASP A 19 1.41 22.86 36.84
CA ASP A 19 0.79 21.98 37.85
C ASP A 19 -0.75 21.94 37.78
N SER A 20 -1.29 20.79 37.39
CA SER A 20 -2.36 20.18 38.17
C SER A 20 -2.47 18.70 37.81
N ALA A 21 -2.23 17.89 38.84
CA ALA A 21 -2.41 16.46 38.88
C ALA A 21 -3.88 16.02 38.74
N GLY A 22 -4.06 14.78 38.28
CA GLY A 22 -5.19 13.91 38.62
C GLY A 22 -6.26 13.73 37.53
N GLU A 23 -6.33 12.54 36.94
CA GLU A 23 -7.23 11.48 37.43
C GLU A 23 -6.90 10.14 36.74
N GLU A 24 -6.71 9.10 37.56
CA GLU A 24 -6.58 7.73 37.09
C GLU A 24 -7.95 7.19 36.67
N GLY A 25 -8.06 6.77 35.41
CA GLY A 25 -9.17 5.96 34.92
C GLY A 25 -8.67 4.56 34.61
N ALA A 26 -8.66 3.69 35.62
CA ALA A 26 -8.53 2.25 35.43
C ALA A 26 -9.72 1.73 34.61
N GLY A 27 -9.42 1.04 33.51
CA GLY A 27 -10.40 0.48 32.59
C GLY A 27 -9.74 -0.42 31.55
N GLU A 28 -8.92 -1.35 32.02
CA GLU A 28 -8.38 -2.43 31.20
C GLU A 28 -9.32 -3.63 31.34
N GLU A 29 -10.30 -3.76 30.45
CA GLU A 29 -10.88 -5.06 30.04
C GLU A 29 -11.45 -4.93 28.62
N GLY A 30 -10.82 -5.64 27.68
CA GLY A 30 -11.17 -5.66 26.28
C GLY A 30 -10.13 -6.45 25.48
N THR A 31 -9.80 -7.64 25.97
CA THR A 31 -8.94 -8.59 25.27
C THR A 31 -9.62 -9.04 23.97
N GLY A 32 -8.98 -8.72 22.85
CA GLY A 32 -9.00 -9.59 21.67
C GLY A 32 -9.68 -9.04 20.42
N SER A 33 -8.84 -8.73 19.43
CA SER A 33 -9.11 -8.94 18.00
C SER A 33 -9.73 -7.79 17.19
N ALA A 34 -9.20 -6.57 17.33
CA ALA A 34 -9.23 -5.58 16.24
C ALA A 34 -8.03 -5.69 15.25
N ILE A 35 -7.10 -6.64 15.47
CA ILE A 35 -5.87 -6.79 14.66
C ILE A 35 -5.88 -7.99 13.70
N ALA A 36 -6.95 -8.79 13.65
CA ALA A 36 -7.03 -9.95 12.77
C ALA A 36 -7.36 -9.61 11.30
N SER A 37 -7.90 -8.41 11.03
CA SER A 37 -8.40 -8.06 9.69
C SER A 37 -7.31 -7.56 8.73
N THR A 38 -6.23 -6.97 9.22
CA THR A 38 -5.10 -6.54 8.37
C THR A 38 -4.14 -7.69 8.06
N SER A 39 -3.97 -8.64 8.99
CA SER A 39 -3.05 -9.78 8.86
C SER A 39 -3.47 -10.80 7.79
N LYS A 40 -4.79 -10.99 7.57
CA LYS A 40 -5.31 -11.84 6.48
C LYS A 40 -5.12 -11.23 5.09
N VAL A 41 -5.11 -9.90 4.97
CA VAL A 41 -4.93 -9.23 3.67
C VAL A 41 -3.47 -9.26 3.24
N VAL A 42 -2.54 -9.05 4.18
CA VAL A 42 -1.09 -9.09 3.92
C VAL A 42 -0.63 -10.48 3.48
N THR A 43 -1.12 -11.54 4.12
CA THR A 43 -0.82 -12.93 3.76
C THR A 43 -1.37 -13.31 2.38
N ARG A 44 -2.58 -12.85 2.03
CA ARG A 44 -3.16 -13.05 0.69
C ARG A 44 -2.40 -12.31 -0.40
N LEU A 45 -1.91 -11.10 -0.13
CA LEU A 45 -1.15 -10.31 -1.10
C LEU A 45 0.21 -10.94 -1.44
N GLY A 46 0.89 -11.52 -0.45
CA GLY A 46 2.15 -12.24 -0.67
C GLY A 46 1.96 -13.46 -1.57
N GLN A 47 0.97 -14.31 -1.25
CA GLN A 47 0.64 -15.49 -2.04
C GLN A 47 0.25 -15.14 -3.49
N ASN A 48 -0.51 -14.06 -3.65
CA ASN A 48 -0.92 -13.51 -4.95
C ASN A 48 0.28 -13.09 -5.80
N LEU A 49 1.24 -12.41 -5.19
CA LEU A 49 2.47 -11.98 -5.86
C LEU A 49 3.31 -13.17 -6.30
N ASP A 50 3.40 -14.21 -5.48
CA ASP A 50 4.17 -15.42 -5.79
C ASP A 50 3.55 -16.19 -6.97
N GLU A 51 2.22 -16.32 -7.02
CA GLU A 51 1.51 -16.91 -8.16
C GLU A 51 1.70 -16.09 -9.45
N PHE A 52 1.63 -14.76 -9.36
CA PHE A 52 1.87 -13.88 -10.52
C PHE A 52 3.30 -13.99 -11.05
N LYS A 53 4.30 -14.01 -10.16
CA LYS A 53 5.70 -14.22 -10.53
C LYS A 53 5.91 -15.57 -11.20
N LYS A 54 5.27 -16.63 -10.69
CA LYS A 54 5.31 -17.98 -11.27
C LYS A 54 4.78 -17.98 -12.71
N MET A 55 3.63 -17.36 -12.95
CA MET A 55 3.07 -17.24 -14.31
C MET A 55 4.00 -16.49 -15.27
N THR A 56 4.64 -15.42 -14.80
CA THR A 56 5.59 -14.62 -15.61
C THR A 56 6.82 -15.45 -16.00
N ILE A 57 7.37 -16.23 -15.07
CA ILE A 57 8.52 -17.10 -15.33
C ILE A 57 8.15 -18.24 -16.29
N GLU A 58 7.01 -18.90 -16.05
CA GLU A 58 6.51 -19.97 -16.94
C GLU A 58 6.32 -19.47 -18.38
N LEU A 59 5.83 -18.24 -18.55
CA LEU A 59 5.65 -17.61 -19.85
C LEU A 59 6.98 -17.27 -20.54
N ALA A 60 7.93 -16.68 -19.81
CA ALA A 60 9.26 -16.38 -20.32
C ALA A 60 10.00 -17.65 -20.78
N ASN A 61 9.87 -18.74 -20.01
CA ASN A 61 10.47 -20.03 -20.34
C ASN A 61 9.76 -20.70 -21.55
N ALA A 62 8.44 -20.53 -21.69
CA ALA A 62 7.70 -21.06 -22.83
C ALA A 62 8.13 -20.41 -24.15
N GLY A 63 8.47 -19.11 -24.10
CA GLY A 63 8.91 -18.27 -25.22
C GLY A 63 10.37 -18.43 -25.65
N GLU A 64 11.16 -19.32 -25.03
CA GLU A 64 12.56 -19.55 -25.45
C GLU A 64 12.71 -20.00 -26.92
N LYS A 65 11.65 -20.57 -27.50
CA LYS A 65 11.62 -21.11 -28.88
C LYS A 65 11.15 -20.07 -29.90
N GLU A 66 10.23 -19.21 -29.48
CA GLU A 66 9.62 -18.15 -30.28
C GLU A 66 9.24 -17.04 -29.30
N LYS A 67 9.99 -15.93 -29.33
CA LYS A 67 9.79 -14.83 -28.41
C LYS A 67 8.45 -14.17 -28.70
N LEU A 68 7.56 -14.17 -27.71
CA LEU A 68 6.29 -13.48 -27.82
C LEU A 68 6.53 -11.96 -27.80
N SER A 69 5.63 -11.21 -28.44
CA SER A 69 5.59 -9.77 -28.24
C SER A 69 5.04 -9.46 -26.85
N ASP A 70 5.47 -8.35 -26.25
CA ASP A 70 5.01 -7.91 -24.93
C ASP A 70 3.47 -7.87 -24.82
N VAL A 71 2.80 -7.51 -25.91
CA VAL A 71 1.33 -7.46 -26.00
C VAL A 71 0.73 -8.87 -25.89
N ASN A 72 1.28 -9.84 -26.60
CA ASN A 72 0.80 -11.22 -26.55
C ASN A 72 1.07 -11.85 -25.18
N GLU A 73 2.22 -11.54 -24.58
CA GLU A 73 2.53 -11.99 -23.22
C GLU A 73 1.53 -11.44 -22.20
N ALA A 74 1.24 -10.13 -22.28
CA ALA A 74 0.25 -9.49 -21.41
C ALA A 74 -1.15 -10.10 -21.57
N ILE A 75 -1.56 -10.44 -22.80
CA ILE A 75 -2.86 -11.11 -23.07
C ILE A 75 -2.90 -12.49 -22.40
N ILE A 76 -1.83 -13.28 -22.50
CA ILE A 76 -1.77 -14.60 -21.87
C ILE A 76 -1.82 -14.46 -20.35
N LEU A 77 -1.00 -13.57 -19.75
CA LEU A 77 -1.01 -13.33 -18.31
C LEU A 77 -2.40 -12.92 -17.82
N LEU A 78 -3.06 -12.01 -18.53
CA LEU A 78 -4.41 -11.52 -18.17
C LEU A 78 -5.46 -12.63 -18.21
N ASN A 79 -5.40 -13.50 -19.22
CA ASN A 79 -6.32 -14.63 -19.35
C ASN A 79 -6.06 -15.73 -18.30
N SER A 80 -4.80 -15.95 -17.93
CA SER A 80 -4.37 -16.94 -16.93
C SER A 80 -4.68 -16.56 -15.49
N LEU A 81 -5.02 -15.29 -15.21
CA LEU A 81 -5.44 -14.88 -13.86
C LEU A 81 -6.62 -15.74 -13.37
N LEU A 82 -6.60 -16.12 -12.09
CA LEU A 82 -7.67 -16.87 -11.44
C LEU A 82 -8.98 -16.06 -11.39
N ASP A 83 -10.12 -16.75 -11.23
CA ASP A 83 -11.44 -16.09 -11.14
C ASP A 83 -11.60 -15.21 -9.89
N SER A 84 -10.80 -15.46 -8.86
CA SER A 84 -10.67 -14.56 -7.70
C SER A 84 -10.25 -13.13 -8.09
N PHE A 85 -9.69 -12.94 -9.29
CA PHE A 85 -9.28 -11.65 -9.86
C PHE A 85 -10.27 -11.09 -10.89
N LYS A 86 -11.52 -11.56 -10.92
CA LYS A 86 -12.55 -11.08 -11.85
C LYS A 86 -12.67 -9.55 -11.93
N ASP A 87 -12.51 -8.86 -10.79
CA ASP A 87 -12.63 -7.41 -10.72
C ASP A 87 -11.42 -6.70 -11.35
N VAL A 88 -10.23 -7.30 -11.23
CA VAL A 88 -9.01 -6.85 -11.92
C VAL A 88 -9.15 -7.04 -13.44
N LYS A 89 -9.63 -8.21 -13.88
CA LYS A 89 -9.90 -8.47 -15.31
C LYS A 89 -10.90 -7.45 -15.86
N ALA A 90 -11.96 -7.17 -15.13
CA ALA A 90 -12.98 -6.18 -15.51
C ALA A 90 -12.39 -4.77 -15.56
N ALA A 91 -11.61 -4.36 -14.56
CA ALA A 91 -10.95 -3.06 -14.53
C ALA A 91 -10.09 -2.83 -15.78
N ILE A 92 -9.24 -3.80 -16.12
CA ILE A 92 -8.38 -3.73 -17.31
C ILE A 92 -9.21 -3.70 -18.60
N LYS A 93 -10.20 -4.60 -18.74
CA LYS A 93 -11.09 -4.68 -19.90
C LYS A 93 -11.82 -3.35 -20.17
N TYR A 94 -12.22 -2.65 -19.11
CA TYR A 94 -12.95 -1.38 -19.19
C TYR A 94 -12.04 -0.15 -19.02
N GLY A 95 -10.71 -0.30 -19.05
CA GLY A 95 -9.75 0.81 -19.02
C GLY A 95 -9.68 1.57 -17.70
N ARG A 96 -10.05 0.93 -16.58
CA ARG A 96 -9.94 1.53 -15.24
C ARG A 96 -8.49 1.46 -14.75
N THR A 97 -7.98 2.57 -14.24
CA THR A 97 -6.63 2.68 -13.67
C THR A 97 -6.57 2.38 -12.18
N SER A 98 -7.72 2.21 -11.53
CA SER A 98 -7.84 1.93 -10.11
C SER A 98 -8.96 0.93 -9.81
N LEU A 99 -8.81 0.20 -8.70
CA LEU A 99 -9.79 -0.72 -8.16
C LEU A 99 -10.08 -0.31 -6.72
N SER A 100 -11.36 -0.24 -6.34
CA SER A 100 -11.74 -0.11 -4.93
C SER A 100 -11.85 -1.50 -4.32
N LEU A 101 -11.23 -1.69 -3.16
CA LEU A 101 -11.43 -2.88 -2.33
C LEU A 101 -12.52 -2.53 -1.31
N GLU A 102 -13.61 -3.31 -1.30
CA GLU A 102 -14.68 -3.21 -0.30
C GLU A 102 -14.37 -4.09 0.92
#